data_AF-A0A100WJ26-F1
#
_entry.id   AF-A0A100WJ26-F1
#
_cell.length_a   1.000
_cell.length_b   1.000
_cell.length_c   1.000
_cell.angle_alpha   90.00
_cell.angle_beta   90.00
_cell.angle_gamma   90.00
#
_symmetry.space_group_name_H-M   'P 1'
#
loop_
_entity.id
_entity.type
_entity.pdbx_description
1 polymer ?
#
loop_
_entity_poly.entity_id
_entity_poly.type
_entity_poly.pdbx_seq_one_letter_code
_entity_poly.pdbx_strand_id
1 'polypeptide(L)'
;MTDHVPSGEIEQIVGAPRHPSIHYGRAASADQAVYILHSGVCKQQVPDLRECPFSLALDKGISTDVWDRFQDMAVELAILSDGTLAPLCVAR
;
A
#
# COMPACT_ATOMS: atom_id res chain seq x y z
N MET A 1 -7.12 12.09 -5.08
CA MET A 1 -6.90 11.90 -6.53
C MET A 1 -5.74 10.93 -6.62
N THR A 2 -6.02 9.68 -6.96
CA THR A 2 -5.05 8.58 -6.90
C THR A 2 -4.46 8.40 -8.29
N ASP A 3 -3.21 8.83 -8.50
CA ASP A 3 -2.54 8.69 -9.79
C ASP A 3 -2.13 7.23 -10.01
N HIS A 4 -2.50 6.69 -11.17
CA HIS A 4 -2.15 5.34 -11.57
C HIS A 4 -0.67 5.28 -11.97
N VAL A 5 0.18 4.82 -11.05
CA VAL A 5 1.58 4.50 -11.36
C VAL A 5 1.66 3.23 -12.22
N PRO A 6 2.42 3.21 -13.33
CA PRO A 6 2.67 2.02 -14.12
C PRO A 6 3.16 0.83 -13.30
N SER A 7 2.73 -0.39 -13.63
CA SER A 7 2.86 -1.54 -12.74
C SER A 7 4.29 -2.03 -12.46
N GLY A 8 5.27 -1.66 -13.29
CA GLY A 8 6.69 -1.93 -13.05
C GLY A 8 7.37 -0.86 -12.18
N GLU A 9 6.89 0.38 -12.25
CA GLU A 9 7.40 1.50 -11.46
C GLU A 9 6.92 1.39 -10.00
N ILE A 10 5.68 0.94 -9.78
CA ILE A 10 5.14 0.79 -8.41
C ILE A 10 5.90 -0.26 -7.57
N GLU A 11 6.41 -1.33 -8.19
CA GLU A 11 7.21 -2.34 -7.49
C GLU A 11 8.57 -1.77 -7.07
N GLN A 12 9.15 -0.90 -7.89
CA GLN A 12 10.38 -0.17 -7.56
C GLN A 12 10.15 0.91 -6.50
N ILE A 13 9.04 1.66 -6.59
CA ILE A 13 8.68 2.69 -5.61
C ILE A 13 8.46 2.05 -4.25
N VAL A 14 7.64 0.99 -4.17
CA VAL A 14 7.38 0.29 -2.90
C VAL A 14 8.62 -0.44 -2.42
N GLY A 15 9.48 -0.92 -3.33
CA GLY A 15 10.73 -1.61 -2.99
C GLY A 15 10.53 -3.11 -2.71
N ALA A 16 9.44 -3.70 -3.22
CA ALA A 16 9.14 -5.12 -3.08
C ALA A 16 8.48 -5.68 -4.35
N PRO A 17 8.72 -6.96 -4.68
CA PRO A 17 7.99 -7.62 -5.77
C PRO A 17 6.52 -7.81 -5.40
N ARG A 18 5.64 -7.81 -6.40
CA ARG A 18 4.20 -8.05 -6.17
C ARG A 18 3.98 -9.46 -5.62
N HIS A 19 3.39 -9.55 -4.43
CA HIS A 19 2.99 -10.84 -3.86
C HIS A 19 1.72 -11.38 -4.55
N PRO A 20 1.55 -12.71 -4.67
CA PRO A 20 0.31 -13.28 -5.21
C PRO A 20 -0.94 -12.84 -4.47
N SER A 21 -0.92 -12.85 -3.13
CA SER A 21 -2.11 -12.61 -2.30
C SER A 21 -2.03 -11.42 -1.33
N ILE A 22 -0.83 -10.88 -1.10
CA ILE A 22 -0.59 -9.87 -0.04
C ILE A 22 -0.44 -8.49 -0.67
N HIS A 23 -1.02 -7.49 -0.01
CA HIS A 23 -0.82 -6.10 -0.38
C HIS A 23 0.42 -5.58 0.33
N TYR A 24 1.33 -4.99 -0.44
CA TYR A 24 2.45 -4.26 0.12
C TYR A 24 2.19 -2.76 0.01
N GLY A 25 2.89 -1.98 0.81
CA GLY A 25 2.93 -0.55 0.66
C GLY A 25 4.22 0.04 1.18
N ARG A 26 4.38 1.33 0.94
CA ARG A 26 5.50 2.11 1.44
C ARG A 26 5.03 3.54 1.67
N ALA A 27 5.29 4.07 2.86
CA ALA A 27 5.24 5.51 3.09
C ALA A 27 6.57 6.09 2.61
N ALA A 28 6.58 6.74 1.45
CA ALA A 28 7.76 7.40 0.92
C ALA A 28 7.87 8.79 1.54
N SER A 29 8.89 9.01 2.37
CA SER A 29 9.08 10.30 3.05
C SER A 29 9.40 11.41 2.05
N ALA A 30 10.17 11.09 0.99
CA ALA A 30 10.55 12.01 -0.08
C ALA A 30 9.34 12.58 -0.85
N ASP A 31 8.32 11.75 -1.07
CA ASP A 31 7.13 12.11 -1.84
C ASP A 31 5.99 12.60 -0.94
N GLN A 32 6.16 12.49 0.38
CA GLN A 32 5.11 12.68 1.39
C GLN A 32 3.82 11.90 1.05
N ALA A 33 3.98 10.69 0.51
CA ALA A 33 2.91 9.88 -0.03
C ALA A 33 3.01 8.41 0.41
N VAL A 34 1.86 7.75 0.47
CA VAL A 34 1.78 6.30 0.69
C VAL A 34 1.41 5.62 -0.61
N TYR A 35 2.24 4.68 -1.01
CA TYR A 35 2.03 3.87 -2.19
C TYR A 35 1.52 2.49 -1.79
N ILE A 36 0.53 1.99 -2.53
CA ILE A 36 -0.01 0.64 -2.37
C ILE A 36 0.36 -0.20 -3.59
N LEU A 37 1.08 -1.28 -3.34
CA LEU A 37 1.30 -2.36 -4.29
C LEU A 37 0.23 -3.45 -4.06
N HIS A 38 -0.81 -3.39 -4.89
CA HIS A 38 -1.86 -4.41 -4.90
C HIS A 38 -1.32 -5.79 -5.26
N SER A 39 -1.86 -6.81 -4.58
CA SER A 39 -1.51 -8.20 -4.84
C SER A 39 -1.88 -8.65 -6.26
N GLY A 40 -1.25 -9.75 -6.71
CA GLY A 40 -1.55 -10.34 -8.02
C GLY A 40 -3.03 -10.73 -8.15
N VAL A 41 -3.62 -11.30 -7.10
CA VAL A 41 -5.04 -11.64 -7.03
C VAL A 41 -5.91 -10.38 -7.10
N CYS A 42 -5.58 -9.33 -6.34
CA CYS A 42 -6.34 -8.08 -6.37
C CYS A 42 -6.34 -7.44 -7.75
N LYS A 43 -5.18 -7.39 -8.42
CA LYS A 43 -5.05 -6.85 -9.78
C LYS A 43 -5.88 -7.62 -10.81
N GLN A 44 -6.12 -8.92 -10.59
CA GLN A 44 -6.91 -9.76 -11.49
C GLN A 44 -8.40 -9.72 -11.19
N GLN A 45 -8.78 -9.59 -9.92
CA GLN A 45 -10.17 -9.71 -9.47
C GLN A 45 -10.89 -8.36 -9.38
N VAL A 46 -10.17 -7.28 -9.11
CA VAL A 46 -10.77 -5.96 -8.92
C VAL A 46 -10.68 -5.17 -10.23
N PRO A 47 -11.81 -4.83 -10.88
CA PRO A 47 -11.82 -4.09 -12.14
C PRO A 47 -11.20 -2.69 -12.01
N ASP A 48 -11.39 -2.06 -10.85
CA ASP A 48 -10.80 -0.77 -10.50
C ASP A 48 -10.12 -0.83 -9.13
N LEU A 49 -8.78 -0.74 -9.12
CA LEU A 49 -7.99 -0.79 -7.89
C LEU A 49 -8.32 0.32 -6.90
N ARG A 50 -8.97 1.41 -7.33
CA ARG A 50 -9.44 2.48 -6.43
C ARG A 50 -10.59 2.00 -5.53
N GLU A 51 -11.34 0.99 -5.97
CA GLU A 51 -12.41 0.37 -5.19
C GLU A 51 -11.89 -0.73 -4.25
N CYS A 52 -10.59 -1.03 -4.30
CA CYS A 52 -9.97 -1.97 -3.37
C CYS A 52 -10.12 -1.45 -1.92
N PRO A 53 -10.48 -2.31 -0.95
CA PRO A 53 -10.58 -1.90 0.46
C PRO A 53 -9.34 -1.20 1.00
N PHE A 54 -8.14 -1.56 0.52
CA PHE A 54 -6.89 -0.93 0.91
C PHE A 54 -6.77 0.50 0.39
N SER A 55 -7.20 0.75 -0.84
CA SER A 55 -7.25 2.09 -1.45
C SER A 55 -8.26 2.97 -0.72
N LEU A 56 -9.44 2.43 -0.44
CA LEU A 56 -10.47 3.13 0.34
C LEU A 56 -10.03 3.42 1.78
N ALA A 57 -9.23 2.54 2.38
CA ALA A 57 -8.64 2.79 3.69
C ALA A 57 -7.59 3.91 3.64
N LEU A 58 -6.78 3.97 2.57
CA LEU A 58 -5.83 5.07 2.36
C LEU A 58 -6.53 6.42 2.17
N ASP A 59 -7.68 6.45 1.48
CA ASP A 59 -8.46 7.68 1.29
C ASP A 59 -8.97 8.29 2.61
N LYS A 60 -9.07 7.49 3.68
CA LYS A 60 -9.38 7.96 5.04
C LYS A 60 -8.17 8.56 5.76
N GLY A 61 -6.99 8.45 5.17
CA GLY A 61 -5.71 8.83 5.76
C GLY A 61 -5.05 7.68 6.52
N ILE A 62 -3.86 7.99 7.04
CA ILE A 62 -3.04 7.07 7.83
C ILE A 62 -2.69 7.69 9.18
N SER A 63 -2.45 6.84 10.18
CA SER A 63 -1.89 7.28 11.46
C SER A 63 -0.39 7.47 11.34
N THR A 64 0.08 8.72 11.35
CA THR A 64 1.50 9.05 11.23
C THR A 64 2.35 8.40 12.33
N ASP A 65 1.82 8.31 13.56
CA ASP A 65 2.53 7.71 14.69
C ASP A 65 2.84 6.22 14.48
N VAL A 66 1.92 5.50 13.82
CA VAL A 66 2.11 4.08 13.49
C VAL A 66 3.11 3.94 12.35
N TRP A 67 2.96 4.77 11.32
CA TRP A 67 3.76 4.70 10.11
C TRP A 67 5.18 5.26 10.26
N ASP A 68 5.45 6.07 11.29
CA ASP A 68 6.75 6.71 11.52
C ASP A 68 7.90 5.69 11.59
N ARG A 69 7.66 4.54 12.22
CA ARG A 69 8.64 3.46 12.36
C ARG A 69 8.83 2.63 11.09
N PHE A 70 7.98 2.83 10.09
CA PHE A 70 7.92 2.05 8.85
C PHE A 70 8.13 2.92 7.60
N GLN A 71 8.50 4.19 7.77
CA GLN A 71 8.80 5.07 6.65
C GLN A 71 9.94 4.50 5.79
N ASP A 72 9.82 4.71 4.50
CA ASP A 72 10.77 4.29 3.46
C ASP A 72 11.08 2.80 3.39
N MET A 73 10.23 1.97 4.00
CA MET A 73 10.34 0.51 3.94
C MET A 73 9.11 -0.11 3.28
N ALA A 74 9.35 -1.15 2.49
CA ALA A 74 8.28 -2.00 2.00
C ALA A 74 7.66 -2.77 3.17
N VAL A 75 6.35 -2.68 3.34
CA VAL A 75 5.61 -3.32 4.42
C VAL A 75 4.39 -4.06 3.92
N GLU A 76 4.04 -5.14 4.60
CA GLU A 76 2.71 -5.75 4.48
C GLU A 76 1.65 -4.80 5.00
N LEU A 77 0.57 -4.63 4.24
CA LEU A 77 -0.56 -3.80 4.62
C LEU A 77 -1.65 -4.64 5.26
N ALA A 78 -2.28 -4.05 6.29
CA ALA A 78 -3.50 -4.55 6.89
C ALA A 78 -4.51 -3.40 7.03
N ILE A 79 -5.79 -3.77 7.10
CA ILE A 79 -6.87 -2.86 7.49
C ILE A 79 -7.24 -3.22 8.92
N LEU A 80 -7.12 -2.25 9.83
CA LEU A 80 -7.46 -2.43 11.25
C LEU A 80 -8.99 -2.47 11.43
N SER A 81 -9.44 -2.85 12.63
CA SER A 81 -10.87 -2.97 12.95
C SER A 81 -11.66 -1.66 12.82
N ASP A 82 -10.98 -0.51 12.92
CA ASP A 82 -11.55 0.83 12.69
C ASP A 82 -11.58 1.23 11.20
N GLY A 83 -11.10 0.36 10.31
CA GLY A 83 -11.04 0.58 8.87
C GLY A 83 -9.88 1.46 8.41
N THR A 84 -8.87 1.69 9.26
CA THR A 84 -7.65 2.43 8.90
C THR A 84 -6.58 1.53 8.29
N LEU A 85 -5.75 2.11 7.42
CA LEU A 85 -4.64 1.41 6.79
C LEU A 85 -3.41 1.42 7.71
N ALA A 86 -2.86 0.24 8.02
CA ALA A 86 -1.71 0.10 8.90
C ALA A 86 -0.64 -0.86 8.33
N PRO A 87 0.64 -0.61 8.63
CA PRO A 87 1.72 -1.55 8.37
C PRO A 87 1.65 -2.71 9.36
N LEU A 88 1.85 -3.95 8.89
CA LEU A 88 1.89 -5.15 9.72
C LEU A 88 3.33 -5.57 10.03
N CYS A 89 4.16 -5.72 9.00
CA CYS A 89 5.56 -6.10 9.11
C CYS A 89 6.35 -5.67 7.87
N VAL A 90 7.68 -5.68 7.94
CA VAL A 90 8.55 -5.40 6.79
C VAL A 90 8.49 -6.56 5.81
N ALA A 91 8.25 -6.27 4.53
CA ALA A 91 8.28 -7.26 3.46
C ALA A 91 9.66 -7.91 3.39
N ARG A 92 9.72 -9.24 3.40
CA ARG A 92 10.96 -10.04 3.36
C ARG A 92 11.23 -10.61 1.98
#